data_AF-A0A0R1LA60-F1
#
_entry.id   AF-A0A0R1LA60-F1
#
_cell.length_a   1.000
_cell.length_b   1.000
_cell.length_c   1.000
_cell.angle_alpha   90.00
_cell.angle_beta   90.00
_cell.angle_gamma   90.00
#
_symmetry.space_group_name_H-M   'P 1'
#
loop_
_entity.id
_entity.type
_entity.pdbx_description
1 polymer ?
#
loop_
_entity_poly.entity_id
_entity_poly.type
_entity_poly.pdbx_seq_one_letter_code
_entity_poly.pdbx_strand_id
1 'polypeptide(L)' 'MYLDDTVKLGNPEIYFPKQKLEVNRMSTDFMSMYSDLLDYFHDKTKVKDANYHELWITTSHLVDRQKYLVDLSFE' A
#
# COMPACT_ATOMS: atom_id res chain seq x y z
N MET A 1 -3.55 -6.13 2.52
CA MET A 1 -3.05 -6.28 3.91
C MET A 1 -3.92 -5.47 4.87
N TYR A 2 -4.07 -5.91 6.13
CA TYR A 2 -4.75 -5.14 7.18
C TYR A 2 -3.81 -4.88 8.36
N LEU A 3 -3.85 -3.66 8.88
CA LEU A 3 -3.14 -3.25 10.09
C LEU A 3 -4.16 -2.84 11.15
N ASP A 4 -3.83 -3.00 12.43
CA ASP A 4 -4.63 -2.41 13.51
C ASP A 4 -4.63 -0.88 13.41
N ASP A 5 -5.78 -0.25 13.67
CA ASP A 5 -5.90 1.21 13.64
C ASP A 5 -5.17 1.92 14.80
N THR A 6 -4.61 1.13 15.73
CA THR A 6 -3.77 1.58 16.85
C THR A 6 -2.29 1.78 16.46
N VAL A 7 -1.88 1.34 15.26
CA VAL A 7 -0.52 1.57 14.76
C VAL A 7 -0.27 3.07 14.63
N LYS A 8 0.86 3.53 15.18
CA LYS A 8 1.26 4.93 15.07
C LYS A 8 1.71 5.24 13.66
N LEU A 9 0.92 6.04 12.95
CA LEU A 9 1.19 6.51 11.60
C LEU A 9 1.40 8.03 11.61
N GLY A 10 2.23 8.54 10.70
CA GLY A 10 2.36 9.98 10.48
C GLY A 10 1.18 10.47 9.63
N ASN A 11 0.37 11.37 10.19
CA ASN A 11 -0.79 11.99 9.53
C ASN A 11 -1.75 10.99 8.85
N PRO A 12 -2.33 10.03 9.60
CA PRO A 12 -3.19 8.99 9.04
C PRO A 12 -4.41 9.54 8.30
N GLU A 13 -4.92 10.71 8.69
CA GLU A 13 -6.03 11.40 8.01
C GLU A 13 -5.73 11.82 6.56
N ILE A 14 -4.46 11.96 6.19
CA ILE A 14 -4.03 12.30 4.83
C ILE A 14 -3.98 11.06 3.95
N TYR A 15 -3.50 9.94 4.48
CA TYR A 15 -3.20 8.74 3.70
C TYR A 15 -4.25 7.63 3.85
N PHE A 16 -5.11 7.69 4.88
CA PHE A 16 -6.10 6.67 5.19
C PHE A 16 -7.46 7.34 5.43
N PRO A 17 -8.15 7.78 4.36
CA PRO A 17 -9.44 8.42 4.52
C PRO A 17 -10.45 7.44 5.11
N LYS A 18 -11.29 7.95 6.01
CA LYS A 18 -12.30 7.16 6.72
C LYS A 18 -13.37 6.65 5.75
N GLN A 19 -13.56 5.33 5.71
CA GLN A 19 -14.59 4.64 4.93
C GLN A 19 -14.57 5.01 3.44
N LYS A 20 -13.39 5.40 2.92
CA LYS A 20 -13.16 5.71 1.51
C LYS A 20 -11.88 5.04 1.05
N LEU A 21 -11.84 4.66 -0.21
CA LEU A 21 -10.63 4.15 -0.84
C LEU A 21 -9.87 5.33 -1.45
N GLU A 22 -8.58 5.40 -1.13
CA GLU A 22 -7.63 6.26 -1.82
C GLU A 22 -6.70 5.39 -2.64
N VAL A 23 -6.48 5.75 -3.90
CA VAL A 23 -5.66 5.00 -4.84
C VAL A 23 -4.61 5.94 -5.40
N ASN A 24 -3.34 5.62 -5.15
CA ASN A 24 -2.22 6.42 -5.60
C ASN A 24 -1.31 5.60 -6.51
N ARG A 25 -0.99 6.14 -7.69
CA ARG A 25 0.08 5.61 -8.54
C ARG A 25 1.40 6.17 -8.04
N MET A 26 2.33 5.28 -7.68
CA MET A 26 3.63 5.70 -7.18
C MET A 26 4.54 6.10 -8.34
N SER A 27 5.43 7.05 -8.08
CA SER A 27 6.43 7.45 -9.06
C SER A 27 7.53 6.41 -9.19
N THR A 28 8.22 6.40 -10.33
CA THR A 28 9.41 5.58 -10.55
C THR A 28 10.50 5.84 -9.52
N ASP A 29 10.64 7.08 -9.05
CA ASP A 29 11.62 7.45 -8.02
C ASP A 29 11.28 6.81 -6.67
N PHE A 30 10.00 6.78 -6.30
CA PHE A 30 9.55 6.08 -5.09
C PHE A 30 9.83 4.58 -5.21
N MET A 31 9.48 3.98 -6.35
CA MET A 31 9.70 2.55 -6.59
C MET A 31 11.19 2.20 -6.50
N SER A 32 12.06 3.05 -7.04
CA SER A 32 13.50 2.86 -6.99
C SER A 32 14.07 3.03 -5.58
N MET A 33 13.53 3.97 -4.79
CA MET A 33 13.96 4.22 -3.41
C MET A 33 13.58 3.08 -2.45
N TYR A 34 12.47 2.41 -2.72
CA TYR A 34 11.91 1.35 -1.86
C TYR A 34 11.95 -0.04 -2.52
N SER A 35 12.81 -0.24 -3.53
CA SER A 35 12.86 -1.47 -4.36
C SER A 35 12.95 -2.74 -3.51
N ASP A 36 13.84 -2.79 -2.52
CA ASP A 36 14.04 -3.97 -1.67
C ASP A 36 12.78 -4.35 -0.89
N LEU A 37 12.03 -3.35 -0.42
CA LEU A 37 10.78 -3.55 0.30
C LEU A 37 9.67 -4.00 -0.64
N LEU A 38 9.60 -3.39 -1.82
CA LEU A 38 8.61 -3.72 -2.84
C LEU A 38 8.82 -5.13 -3.37
N ASP A 39 10.06 -5.55 -3.60
CA ASP A 39 10.42 -6.90 -4.01
C ASP A 39 9.99 -7.93 -2.95
N TYR A 40 10.20 -7.63 -1.66
CA TYR A 40 9.72 -8.49 -0.56
C TYR A 40 8.20 -8.70 -0.58
N PHE A 41 7.42 -7.68 -0.93
CA PHE A 41 5.97 -7.79 -1.04
C PHE A 41 5.53 -8.43 -2.36
N HIS A 42 6.22 -8.12 -3.46
CA HIS A 42 5.98 -8.69 -4.77
C HIS A 42 6.18 -10.21 -4.76
N ASP A 43 7.21 -10.71 -4.07
CA ASP A 43 7.49 -12.15 -3.87
C ASP A 43 6.37 -12.91 -3.15
N LYS A 44 5.52 -12.21 -2.40
CA LYS A 44 4.34 -12.80 -1.73
C LYS A 44 3.13 -12.88 -2.64
N THR A 45 3.16 -12.21 -3.79
CA THR A 45 2.11 -12.32 -4.79
C THR A 45 2.29 -13.61 -5.59
N LYS A 46 1.24 -14.04 -6.30
CA LYS A 46 1.31 -15.22 -7.18
C LYS A 46 2.02 -14.92 -8.50
N VAL A 47 2.21 -13.64 -8.82
CA VAL A 47 2.86 -13.16 -10.03
C VAL A 47 4.33 -13.00 -9.70
N LYS A 48 5.19 -13.76 -10.38
CA LYS A 48 6.64 -13.75 -10.15
C LYS A 48 7.40 -13.07 -11.29
N ASP A 49 6.72 -12.20 -12.03
CA ASP A 49 7.36 -11.49 -13.12
C ASP A 49 8.27 -10.42 -12.54
N ALA A 50 9.58 -10.51 -12.79
CA ALA A 50 10.59 -9.69 -12.12
C ALA A 50 10.59 -8.21 -12.57
N ASN A 51 9.61 -7.80 -13.38
CA ASN A 51 9.62 -6.55 -14.12
C ASN A 51 8.29 -5.78 -13.98
N TYR A 52 7.80 -5.58 -12.75
CA TYR A 52 6.71 -4.63 -12.53
C TYR A 52 7.22 -3.20 -12.81
N HIS A 53 6.46 -2.44 -13.60
CA HIS A 53 6.82 -1.06 -13.97
C HIS A 53 5.93 -0.03 -13.28
N GLU A 54 4.78 -0.48 -12.76
CA GLU A 54 3.83 0.37 -12.08
C GLU A 54 3.47 -0.22 -10.71
N LEU A 55 3.33 0.68 -9.73
CA LEU A 55 2.86 0.34 -8.40
C LEU A 55 1.68 1.24 -8.04
N TRP A 56 0.56 0.59 -7.73
CA TRP A 56 -0.62 1.23 -7.18
C TRP A 56 -0.75 0.86 -5.70
N ILE A 57 -0.88 1.88 -4.85
CA ILE A 57 -1.14 1.70 -3.43
C ILE A 57 -2.57 2.15 -3.16
N THR A 58 -3.38 1.22 -2.65
CA THR A 58 -4.73 1.52 -2.18
C THR A 58 -4.77 1.52 -0.67
N THR A 59 -5.29 2.60 -0.08
CA THR A 59 -5.39 2.77 1.36
C THR A 59 -6.80 3.13 1.80
N SER A 60 -7.16 2.74 3.02
CA SER A 60 -8.42 3.14 3.65
C SER A 60 -8.36 2.96 5.16
N HIS A 61 -9.06 3.81 5.90
CA HIS A 61 -9.39 3.53 7.29
C HIS A 61 -10.80 2.92 7.38
N LEU A 62 -10.86 1.62 7.64
CA LEU A 62 -12.08 0.86 7.86
C LEU A 62 -12.52 0.99 9.32
N VAL A 63 -13.14 2.11 9.66
CA VAL A 63 -13.46 2.50 11.05
C VAL A 63 -14.32 1.45 11.74
N ASP A 64 -15.31 0.87 11.04
CA ASP A 64 -16.20 -0.15 11.60
C ASP A 64 -15.48 -1.47 11.95
N ARG A 65 -14.28 -1.67 11.40
CA ARG A 65 -13.46 -2.86 11.64
C ARG A 65 -12.23 -2.56 12.49
N GLN A 66 -12.00 -1.29 12.82
CA GLN A 66 -10.81 -0.81 13.53
C GLN A 66 -9.51 -1.23 12.82
N LYS A 67 -9.49 -1.11 11.48
CA LYS A 67 -8.35 -1.50 10.65
C LYS A 67 -7.97 -0.41 9.64
N TYR A 68 -6.68 -0.31 9.38
CA TYR A 68 -6.18 0.26 8.13
C TYR A 68 -6.07 -0.82 7.07
N LEU A 69 -6.59 -0.54 5.89
CA LEU A 69 -6.37 -1.32 4.69
C LEU A 69 -5.16 -0.74 3.95
N VAL A 70 -4.24 -1.61 3.55
CA VAL A 70 -3.16 -1.30 2.60
C VAL A 70 -3.15 -2.40 1.57
N ASP A 71 -3.34 -2.06 0.32
CA ASP A 71 -3.25 -2.98 -0.81
C ASP A 71 -2.19 -2.49 -1.79
N LEU A 72 -1.34 -3.42 -2.24
CA LEU A 72 -0.27 -3.16 -3.19
C LEU A 72 -0.59 -3.94 -4.45
N SER A 73 -0.80 -3.22 -5.54
CA SER A 73 -1.03 -3.79 -6.87
C SER A 73 0.16 -3.46 -7.76
N PHE A 74 0.83 -4.51 -8.22
CA PHE A 74 2.00 -4.44 -9.10
C PHE A 74 1.55 -4.74 -10.53
N GLU A 75 1.86 -3.84 -11.46
CA GLU A 75 1.51 -3.94 -12.89
C GLU A 75 2.73 -3.81 -13.80
#